data_AF-A0A972R3E3-F1
#
_entry.id   AF-A0A972R3E3-F1
#
_cell.length_a   1.000
_cell.length_b   1.000
_cell.length_c   1.000
_cell.angle_alpha   90.00
_cell.angle_beta   90.00
_cell.angle_gamma   90.00
#
_symmetry.space_group_name_H-M   'P 1'
#
loop_
_entity.id
_entity.type
_entity.pdbx_description
1 polymer ?
#
loop_
_entity_poly.entity_id
_entity_poly.type
_entity_poly.pdbx_seq_one_letter_code
_entity_poly.pdbx_strand_id
1 'polypeptide(L)'
;MNNSDPRPSAACHRPHKHFGTNKFPDDPNSPSLVLVGNPNVGKSVVFNYLGGVYVDVSNFPGTTVEISRARYKEFVMYDTPGIYGVSSFNDEERVARDIILNADVVLNVVDAMHLERDLFLTLQIIDMGKKVVVALNMMDEVRHHHMDIDVKELSALLGVPVVETVAVRKAGLDNLPAAIEQAREGNQDPRLHHRLHEMLHVTGSQGEALLLLEGDEVIAQRHGVEPMSSRDEIYVERRNRVNEIIARVVTDVSRPRRISTFVGRLAINTWVGIPLFLVILYLMYLFVGSFIAQDVVNYTEKEIGNRIVEFSIKKWVGRYAGFDLDVQVQNEEGDVIETRQYTFAEGIRG
;
A
#
# COMPACT_ATOMS: atom_id res chain seq x y z
N MET A 1 54.22 -21.96 -19.84
CA MET A 1 53.35 -21.17 -20.76
C MET A 1 51.94 -21.63 -20.55
N ASN A 2 51.07 -20.66 -20.27
CA ASN A 2 49.81 -20.78 -19.54
C ASN A 2 48.78 -21.69 -20.19
N ASN A 3 48.26 -22.63 -19.38
CA ASN A 3 46.97 -23.25 -19.57
C ASN A 3 46.00 -22.47 -18.67
N SER A 4 45.13 -21.64 -19.25
CA SER A 4 44.14 -20.87 -18.52
C SER A 4 42.74 -21.24 -18.99
N ASP A 5 42.03 -21.97 -18.14
CA ASP A 5 40.58 -22.12 -18.13
C ASP A 5 39.86 -20.78 -18.29
N PRO A 6 38.82 -20.71 -19.13
CA PRO A 6 37.71 -19.81 -18.91
C PRO A 6 36.59 -20.55 -18.15
N ARG A 7 36.26 -19.99 -16.99
CA ARG A 7 35.18 -20.34 -16.05
C ARG A 7 33.82 -20.53 -16.75
N PRO A 8 32.91 -21.36 -16.22
CA PRO A 8 31.53 -21.40 -16.69
C PRO A 8 30.82 -20.08 -16.31
N SER A 9 30.40 -19.31 -17.31
CA SER A 9 29.61 -18.10 -17.10
C SER A 9 28.16 -18.46 -16.76
N ALA A 10 27.76 -18.07 -15.55
CA ALA A 10 26.47 -17.51 -15.15
C ALA A 10 25.18 -18.11 -15.77
N ALA A 11 24.43 -18.76 -14.88
CA ALA A 11 22.97 -18.77 -14.79
C ALA A 11 22.17 -19.01 -16.09
N CYS A 12 21.72 -20.26 -16.24
CA CYS A 12 20.59 -20.61 -17.09
C CYS A 12 19.35 -19.76 -16.73
N HIS A 13 19.07 -18.71 -17.50
CA HIS A 13 17.71 -18.19 -17.59
C HIS A 13 16.83 -19.26 -18.21
N ARG A 14 16.01 -19.93 -17.39
CA ARG A 14 14.93 -20.78 -17.91
C ARG A 14 13.97 -19.87 -18.67
N PRO A 15 13.66 -20.14 -19.95
CA PRO A 15 12.58 -19.44 -20.62
C PRO A 15 11.28 -19.84 -19.95
N HIS A 16 10.61 -18.90 -19.29
CA HIS A 16 9.28 -19.11 -18.76
C HIS A 16 8.35 -19.36 -19.94
N LYS A 17 7.58 -20.45 -19.91
CA LYS A 17 6.53 -20.72 -20.91
C LYS A 17 5.52 -19.59 -20.82
N HIS A 18 5.42 -18.80 -21.89
CA HIS A 18 4.35 -17.84 -22.08
C HIS A 18 3.03 -18.60 -22.13
N PHE A 19 2.13 -18.29 -21.21
CA PHE A 19 0.76 -18.77 -21.25
C PHE A 19 0.07 -18.07 -22.41
N GLY A 20 -0.30 -18.85 -23.43
CA GLY A 20 -1.19 -18.36 -24.47
C GLY A 20 -2.45 -17.83 -23.81
N THR A 21 -2.92 -16.67 -24.26
CA THR A 21 -4.19 -16.06 -23.89
C THR A 21 -5.33 -16.89 -24.49
N ASN A 22 -5.46 -18.14 -24.04
CA ASN A 22 -6.65 -18.92 -24.28
C ASN A 22 -7.75 -18.21 -23.49
N LYS A 23 -8.74 -17.68 -24.23
CA LYS A 23 -10.01 -17.22 -23.66
C LYS A 23 -10.46 -18.20 -22.57
N PHE A 24 -10.96 -17.64 -21.47
CA PHE A 24 -11.30 -18.39 -20.28
C PHE A 24 -12.16 -19.64 -20.58
N PRO A 25 -11.98 -20.76 -19.85
CA PRO A 25 -12.29 -22.09 -20.39
C PRO A 25 -13.77 -22.44 -20.54
N ASP A 26 -14.69 -21.70 -19.90
CA ASP A 26 -16.11 -22.07 -19.93
C ASP A 26 -16.96 -20.96 -20.54
N ASP A 27 -17.37 -21.26 -21.77
CA ASP A 27 -18.19 -20.48 -22.70
C ASP A 27 -17.46 -19.32 -23.42
N PRO A 28 -16.80 -19.59 -24.56
CA PRO A 28 -16.10 -18.56 -25.34
C PRO A 28 -17.00 -17.44 -25.88
N ASN A 29 -18.33 -17.54 -25.71
CA ASN A 29 -19.31 -16.55 -26.12
C ASN A 29 -19.86 -15.69 -24.98
N SER A 30 -19.63 -16.04 -23.71
CA SER A 30 -20.11 -15.24 -22.58
C SER A 30 -19.15 -14.07 -22.30
N PRO A 31 -19.63 -12.81 -22.25
CA PRO A 31 -18.77 -11.66 -21.99
C PRO A 31 -18.20 -11.71 -20.56
N SER A 32 -17.01 -11.15 -20.39
CA SER A 32 -16.29 -11.13 -19.12
C SER A 32 -16.48 -9.80 -18.36
N LEU A 33 -16.85 -9.91 -17.08
CA LEU A 33 -16.89 -8.79 -16.14
C LEU A 33 -15.77 -8.95 -15.12
N VAL A 34 -14.81 -8.05 -15.11
CA VAL A 34 -13.64 -8.16 -14.23
C VAL A 34 -13.70 -7.10 -13.15
N LEU A 35 -13.63 -7.51 -11.88
CA LEU A 35 -13.51 -6.60 -10.75
C LEU A 35 -12.03 -6.28 -10.53
N VAL A 36 -11.72 -5.00 -10.56
CA VAL A 36 -10.36 -4.46 -10.42
C VAL A 36 -10.38 -3.42 -9.32
N GLY A 37 -9.26 -3.25 -8.64
CA GLY A 37 -9.08 -2.21 -7.64
C GLY A 37 -7.84 -2.44 -6.80
N ASN A 38 -7.46 -1.43 -6.05
CA ASN A 38 -6.34 -1.52 -5.12
C ASN A 38 -6.64 -2.52 -3.99
N PRO A 39 -5.62 -3.03 -3.28
CA PRO A 39 -5.86 -3.80 -2.07
C PRO A 39 -6.72 -3.04 -1.06
N ASN A 40 -7.59 -3.78 -0.34
CA ASN A 40 -8.43 -3.27 0.74
C ASN A 40 -9.52 -2.24 0.37
N VAL A 41 -9.85 -2.06 -0.91
CA VAL A 41 -10.89 -1.11 -1.36
C VAL A 41 -12.34 -1.63 -1.22
N GLY A 42 -12.54 -2.83 -0.69
CA GLY A 42 -13.86 -3.49 -0.59
C GLY A 42 -14.29 -4.28 -1.83
N LYS A 43 -13.36 -4.55 -2.76
CA LYS A 43 -13.57 -5.33 -3.99
C LYS A 43 -14.27 -6.68 -3.76
N SER A 44 -13.79 -7.49 -2.81
CA SER A 44 -14.38 -8.81 -2.52
C SER A 44 -15.79 -8.73 -1.91
N VAL A 45 -16.15 -7.62 -1.24
CA VAL A 45 -17.51 -7.39 -0.75
C VAL A 45 -18.46 -7.11 -1.91
N VAL A 46 -18.02 -6.30 -2.87
CA VAL A 46 -18.76 -6.04 -4.12
C VAL A 46 -18.90 -7.32 -4.94
N PHE A 47 -17.82 -8.11 -5.06
CA PHE A 47 -17.82 -9.41 -5.74
C PHE A 47 -18.87 -10.36 -5.14
N ASN A 48 -18.85 -10.55 -3.82
CA ASN A 48 -19.79 -11.45 -3.13
C ASN A 48 -21.24 -10.95 -3.22
N TYR A 49 -21.44 -9.63 -3.24
CA TYR A 49 -22.77 -9.05 -3.41
C TYR A 49 -23.36 -9.36 -4.80
N LEU A 50 -22.56 -9.22 -5.86
CA LEU A 50 -23.00 -9.45 -7.24
C LEU A 50 -23.04 -10.94 -7.60
N GLY A 51 -22.04 -11.73 -7.16
CA GLY A 51 -21.89 -13.14 -7.50
C GLY A 51 -22.83 -14.06 -6.73
N GLY A 52 -23.36 -13.61 -5.60
CA GLY A 52 -24.29 -14.38 -4.79
C GLY A 52 -23.64 -15.59 -4.11
N VAL A 53 -24.36 -16.71 -4.08
CA VAL A 53 -24.00 -17.90 -3.27
C VAL A 53 -22.98 -18.80 -3.97
N TYR A 54 -22.90 -18.77 -5.30
CA TYR A 54 -22.08 -19.69 -6.08
C TYR A 54 -20.82 -18.99 -6.59
N VAL A 55 -19.77 -19.07 -5.78
CA VAL A 55 -18.41 -18.64 -6.12
C VAL A 55 -17.53 -19.86 -6.25
N ASP A 56 -16.82 -19.97 -7.37
CA ASP A 56 -15.80 -20.97 -7.61
C ASP A 56 -14.41 -20.33 -7.42
N VAL A 57 -13.51 -21.03 -6.73
CA VAL A 57 -12.15 -20.54 -6.46
C VAL A 57 -11.18 -21.54 -7.04
N SER A 58 -10.33 -21.08 -7.96
CA SER A 58 -9.34 -21.92 -8.63
C SER A 58 -8.03 -21.18 -8.82
N ASN A 59 -6.94 -21.93 -8.97
CA ASN A 59 -5.64 -21.34 -9.30
C ASN A 59 -5.62 -20.90 -10.77
N PHE A 60 -5.11 -19.70 -11.04
CA PHE A 60 -4.89 -19.26 -12.41
C PHE A 60 -3.87 -20.18 -13.10
N PRO A 61 -4.11 -20.58 -14.37
CA PRO A 61 -3.31 -21.60 -15.05
C PRO A 61 -1.80 -21.36 -14.92
N GLY A 62 -1.11 -22.32 -14.30
CA GLY A 62 0.34 -22.30 -14.15
C GLY A 62 0.90 -21.34 -13.13
N THR A 63 0.08 -20.85 -12.21
CA THR A 63 0.49 -20.00 -11.09
C THR A 63 -0.11 -20.51 -9.78
N THR A 64 0.35 -19.96 -8.66
CA THR A 64 -0.24 -20.19 -7.32
C THR A 64 -1.25 -19.11 -6.93
N VAL A 65 -1.65 -18.26 -7.87
CA VAL A 65 -2.56 -17.14 -7.61
C VAL A 65 -3.99 -17.66 -7.71
N GLU A 66 -4.73 -17.57 -6.62
CA GLU A 66 -6.15 -17.92 -6.56
C GLU A 66 -6.99 -16.83 -7.21
N ILE A 67 -7.97 -17.24 -8.01
CA ILE A 67 -8.98 -16.36 -8.61
C ILE A 67 -10.36 -16.85 -8.22
N SER A 68 -11.18 -15.92 -7.79
CA SER A 68 -12.60 -16.15 -7.56
C SER A 68 -13.39 -15.85 -8.83
N ARG A 69 -14.32 -16.75 -9.15
CA ARG A 69 -15.18 -16.68 -10.32
C ARG A 69 -16.64 -16.86 -9.90
N ALA A 70 -17.54 -16.09 -10.51
CA ALA A 70 -18.98 -16.24 -10.32
C ALA A 70 -19.73 -15.99 -11.63
N ARG A 71 -20.98 -16.45 -11.72
CA ARG A 71 -21.88 -16.07 -12.82
C ARG A 71 -22.70 -14.86 -12.40
N TYR A 72 -22.69 -13.81 -13.21
CA TYR A 72 -23.49 -12.61 -12.98
C TYR A 72 -24.26 -12.26 -14.24
N LYS A 73 -25.58 -12.51 -14.23
CA LYS A 73 -26.43 -12.42 -15.43
C LYS A 73 -25.80 -13.20 -16.61
N GLU A 74 -25.56 -12.56 -17.75
CA GLU A 74 -24.87 -13.08 -18.93
C GLU A 74 -23.34 -13.08 -18.81
N PHE A 75 -22.78 -12.40 -17.81
CA PHE A 75 -21.33 -12.27 -17.64
C PHE A 75 -20.74 -13.42 -16.86
N VAL A 76 -19.52 -13.79 -17.24
CA VAL A 76 -18.60 -14.48 -16.35
C VAL A 76 -17.83 -13.44 -15.55
N MET A 77 -18.02 -13.42 -14.24
CA MET A 77 -17.42 -12.45 -13.34
C MET A 77 -16.15 -12.99 -12.69
N TYR A 78 -15.08 -12.19 -12.69
CA TYR A 78 -13.78 -12.53 -12.11
C TYR A 78 -13.37 -11.51 -11.05
N ASP A 79 -12.83 -11.99 -9.94
CA ASP A 79 -12.13 -11.15 -8.95
C ASP A 79 -10.63 -11.20 -9.20
N THR A 80 -9.99 -10.07 -9.52
CA THR A 80 -8.52 -10.03 -9.62
C THR A 80 -7.89 -9.88 -8.23
N PRO A 81 -6.62 -10.27 -8.05
CA PRO A 81 -5.82 -9.76 -6.93
C PRO A 81 -5.87 -8.23 -6.85
N GLY A 82 -5.70 -7.67 -5.65
CA GLY A 82 -5.62 -6.23 -5.48
C GLY A 82 -4.31 -5.70 -6.05
N ILE A 83 -4.37 -4.74 -6.98
CA ILE A 83 -3.18 -4.22 -7.68
C ILE A 83 -3.11 -2.69 -7.58
N TYR A 84 -1.91 -2.13 -7.55
CA TYR A 84 -1.71 -0.67 -7.56
C TYR A 84 -1.54 -0.11 -8.98
N GLY A 85 -1.31 -0.98 -9.94
CA GLY A 85 -1.08 -0.69 -11.34
C GLY A 85 -0.97 -2.00 -12.10
N VAL A 86 -1.05 -1.93 -13.43
CA VAL A 86 -1.00 -3.12 -14.29
C VAL A 86 0.44 -3.49 -14.69
N SER A 87 1.42 -2.91 -14.00
CA SER A 87 2.85 -3.22 -14.18
C SER A 87 3.20 -4.59 -13.61
N SER A 88 4.01 -5.38 -14.31
CA SER A 88 4.20 -6.82 -14.10
C SER A 88 5.27 -7.19 -13.05
N PHE A 89 5.31 -6.50 -11.90
CA PHE A 89 6.42 -6.67 -10.95
C PHE A 89 6.34 -7.98 -10.15
N ASN A 90 5.16 -8.50 -9.90
CA ASN A 90 4.93 -9.76 -9.20
C ASN A 90 3.94 -10.67 -9.96
N ASP A 91 3.83 -11.92 -9.53
CA ASP A 91 2.97 -12.92 -10.17
C ASP A 91 1.48 -12.54 -10.07
N GLU A 92 1.03 -11.95 -8.96
CA GLU A 92 -0.35 -11.50 -8.78
C GLU A 92 -0.73 -10.37 -9.75
N GLU A 93 0.16 -9.39 -9.93
CA GLU A 93 0.00 -8.28 -10.87
C GLU A 93 0.02 -8.77 -12.33
N ARG A 94 0.86 -9.74 -12.66
CA ARG A 94 0.87 -10.39 -13.99
C ARG A 94 -0.44 -11.09 -14.28
N VAL A 95 -0.95 -11.85 -13.31
CA VAL A 95 -2.24 -12.54 -13.43
C VAL A 95 -3.38 -11.54 -13.56
N ALA A 96 -3.43 -10.51 -12.71
CA ALA A 96 -4.43 -9.46 -12.80
C ALA A 96 -4.38 -8.74 -14.15
N ARG A 97 -3.19 -8.38 -14.64
CA ARG A 97 -3.00 -7.79 -15.98
C ARG A 97 -3.58 -8.66 -17.08
N ASP A 98 -3.23 -9.93 -17.11
CA ASP A 98 -3.68 -10.83 -18.17
C ASP A 98 -5.21 -10.98 -18.15
N ILE A 99 -5.83 -10.99 -16.97
CA ILE A 99 -7.30 -10.98 -16.83
C ILE A 99 -7.89 -9.67 -17.35
N ILE A 100 -7.32 -8.52 -16.96
CA ILE A 100 -7.79 -7.19 -17.36
C ILE A 100 -7.67 -7.01 -18.88
N LEU A 101 -6.57 -7.44 -19.49
CA LEU A 101 -6.36 -7.36 -20.94
C LEU A 101 -7.42 -8.13 -21.73
N ASN A 102 -7.95 -9.22 -21.17
CA ASN A 102 -9.01 -10.02 -21.78
C ASN A 102 -10.43 -9.63 -21.34
N ALA A 103 -10.58 -8.64 -20.45
CA ALA A 103 -11.88 -8.19 -19.96
C ALA A 103 -12.68 -7.44 -21.04
N ASP A 104 -13.99 -7.73 -21.12
CA ASP A 104 -14.96 -6.98 -21.93
C ASP A 104 -15.49 -5.76 -21.18
N VAL A 105 -15.75 -5.92 -19.88
CA VAL A 105 -16.18 -4.86 -18.97
C VAL A 105 -15.36 -4.93 -17.68
N VAL A 106 -14.93 -3.77 -17.19
CA VAL A 106 -14.22 -3.63 -15.92
C VAL A 106 -15.10 -2.88 -14.91
N LEU A 107 -15.39 -3.52 -13.78
CA LEU A 107 -15.94 -2.86 -12.60
C LEU A 107 -14.78 -2.49 -11.68
N ASN A 108 -14.37 -1.22 -11.73
CA ASN A 108 -13.26 -0.72 -10.95
C ASN A 108 -13.76 -0.21 -9.58
N VAL A 109 -13.34 -0.85 -8.50
CA VAL A 109 -13.68 -0.49 -7.13
C VAL A 109 -12.62 0.46 -6.58
N VAL A 110 -13.03 1.66 -6.22
CA VAL A 110 -12.17 2.79 -5.85
C VAL A 110 -12.48 3.21 -4.43
N ASP A 111 -11.48 3.30 -3.57
CA ASP A 111 -11.59 3.86 -2.23
C ASP A 111 -11.62 5.39 -2.30
N ALA A 112 -12.76 5.95 -1.92
CA ALA A 112 -13.01 7.39 -1.96
C ALA A 112 -12.12 8.19 -0.99
N MET A 113 -11.62 7.58 0.09
CA MET A 113 -10.66 8.22 1.01
C MET A 113 -9.25 8.33 0.41
N HIS A 114 -8.90 7.42 -0.50
CA HIS A 114 -7.58 7.33 -1.15
C HIS A 114 -7.67 7.54 -2.66
N LEU A 115 -8.54 8.47 -3.08
CA LEU A 115 -8.91 8.68 -4.48
C LEU A 115 -7.72 8.94 -5.41
N GLU A 116 -6.69 9.67 -4.98
CA GLU A 116 -5.49 9.95 -5.79
C GLU A 116 -4.75 8.67 -6.22
N ARG A 117 -4.64 7.70 -5.31
CA ARG A 117 -3.96 6.43 -5.58
C ARG A 117 -4.78 5.57 -6.54
N ASP A 118 -6.08 5.46 -6.29
CA ASP A 118 -6.97 4.56 -7.01
C ASP A 118 -7.35 5.12 -8.40
N LEU A 119 -7.38 6.46 -8.55
CA LEU A 119 -7.55 7.09 -9.86
C LEU A 119 -6.37 6.84 -10.79
N PHE A 120 -5.17 6.60 -10.27
CA PHE A 120 -4.03 6.23 -11.11
C PHE A 120 -4.30 4.92 -11.86
N LEU A 121 -4.74 3.88 -11.15
CA LEU A 121 -5.14 2.61 -11.74
C LEU A 121 -6.36 2.78 -12.66
N THR A 122 -7.35 3.58 -12.23
CA THR A 122 -8.55 3.88 -13.02
C THR A 122 -8.20 4.45 -14.39
N LEU A 123 -7.32 5.46 -14.43
CA LEU A 123 -6.89 6.09 -15.68
C LEU A 123 -6.08 5.11 -16.54
N GLN A 124 -5.23 4.27 -15.93
CA GLN A 124 -4.50 3.24 -16.68
C GLN A 124 -5.47 2.26 -17.39
N ILE A 125 -6.55 1.82 -16.72
CA ILE A 125 -7.57 0.95 -17.32
C ILE A 125 -8.34 1.69 -18.45
N ILE A 126 -8.63 2.98 -18.26
CA ILE A 126 -9.25 3.81 -19.32
C ILE A 126 -8.31 3.93 -20.52
N ASP A 127 -7.01 4.15 -20.30
CA ASP A 127 -5.98 4.23 -21.34
C ASP A 127 -5.82 2.91 -22.10
N MET A 128 -6.19 1.76 -21.50
CA MET A 128 -6.23 0.46 -22.19
C MET A 128 -7.43 0.30 -23.14
N GLY A 129 -8.34 1.28 -23.21
CA GLY A 129 -9.55 1.21 -24.05
C GLY A 129 -10.61 0.25 -23.52
N LYS A 130 -10.65 0.01 -22.21
CA LYS A 130 -11.66 -0.86 -21.59
C LYS A 130 -12.96 -0.11 -21.34
N LYS A 131 -14.08 -0.84 -21.40
CA LYS A 131 -15.37 -0.35 -20.90
C LYS A 131 -15.34 -0.40 -19.38
N VAL A 132 -15.44 0.75 -18.73
CA VAL A 132 -15.27 0.86 -17.27
C VAL A 132 -16.56 1.35 -16.61
N VAL A 133 -16.78 0.86 -15.40
CA VAL A 133 -17.68 1.43 -14.40
C VAL A 133 -16.91 1.59 -13.11
N VAL A 134 -17.06 2.71 -12.43
CA VAL A 134 -16.39 2.97 -11.15
C VAL A 134 -17.39 2.81 -10.01
N ALA A 135 -17.09 1.90 -9.08
CA ALA A 135 -17.74 1.85 -7.77
C ALA A 135 -16.89 2.67 -6.78
N LEU A 136 -17.31 3.91 -6.52
CA LEU A 136 -16.67 4.80 -5.57
C LEU A 136 -17.12 4.40 -4.15
N ASN A 137 -16.30 3.59 -3.49
CA ASN A 137 -16.59 2.97 -2.21
C ASN A 137 -16.07 3.77 -1.02
N MET A 138 -16.56 3.46 0.19
CA MET A 138 -16.21 4.14 1.45
C MET A 138 -16.67 5.61 1.51
N MET A 139 -17.79 5.93 0.86
CA MET A 139 -18.37 7.29 0.91
C MET A 139 -18.85 7.70 2.31
N ASP A 140 -19.08 6.76 3.22
CA ASP A 140 -19.36 7.06 4.63
C ASP A 140 -18.13 7.61 5.36
N GLU A 141 -16.93 7.09 5.07
CA GLU A 141 -15.67 7.60 5.62
C GLU A 141 -15.37 9.02 5.12
N VAL A 142 -15.57 9.28 3.82
CA VAL A 142 -15.43 10.63 3.23
C VAL A 142 -16.28 11.65 3.98
N ARG A 143 -17.55 11.32 4.22
CA ARG A 143 -18.49 12.16 4.97
C ARG A 143 -18.10 12.28 6.45
N HIS A 144 -17.60 11.21 7.07
CA HIS A 144 -17.11 11.23 8.45
C HIS A 144 -15.90 12.18 8.61
N HIS A 145 -15.03 12.22 7.61
CA HIS A 145 -13.90 13.13 7.53
C HIS A 145 -14.25 14.53 7.01
N HIS A 146 -15.55 14.84 6.87
CA HIS A 146 -16.05 16.15 6.44
C HIS A 146 -15.45 16.58 5.08
N MET A 147 -15.20 15.62 4.22
CA MET A 147 -14.87 15.83 2.82
C MET A 147 -16.13 15.61 1.99
N ASP A 148 -16.15 16.19 0.81
CA ASP A 148 -17.18 15.94 -0.20
C ASP A 148 -16.51 15.70 -1.56
N ILE A 149 -17.12 14.81 -2.34
CA ILE A 149 -16.64 14.44 -3.68
C ILE A 149 -17.76 14.70 -4.66
N ASP A 150 -17.55 15.59 -5.62
CA ASP A 150 -18.49 15.78 -6.73
C ASP A 150 -18.42 14.57 -7.68
N VAL A 151 -19.29 13.60 -7.43
CA VAL A 151 -19.37 12.36 -8.20
C VAL A 151 -19.83 12.60 -9.63
N LYS A 152 -20.64 13.65 -9.88
CA LYS A 152 -21.08 13.99 -11.24
C LYS A 152 -19.92 14.56 -12.04
N GLU A 153 -19.16 15.47 -11.46
CA GLU A 153 -17.95 16.01 -12.08
C GLU A 153 -16.90 14.92 -12.28
N LEU A 154 -16.69 14.04 -11.29
CA LEU A 154 -15.78 12.90 -11.43
C LEU A 154 -16.19 11.99 -12.60
N SER A 155 -17.48 11.65 -12.71
CA SER A 155 -18.01 10.86 -13.83
C SER A 155 -17.82 11.57 -15.17
N ALA A 156 -18.03 12.88 -15.23
CA ALA A 156 -17.84 13.68 -16.45
C ALA A 156 -16.36 13.74 -16.87
N LEU A 157 -15.43 13.95 -15.93
CA LEU A 157 -13.99 14.02 -16.18
C LEU A 157 -13.42 12.67 -16.62
N LEU A 158 -13.83 11.58 -15.96
CA LEU A 158 -13.42 10.22 -16.34
C LEU A 158 -14.12 9.73 -17.61
N GLY A 159 -15.31 10.25 -17.92
CA GLY A 159 -16.12 9.82 -19.06
C GLY A 159 -16.89 8.52 -18.82
N VAL A 160 -16.89 7.97 -17.61
CA VAL A 160 -17.48 6.66 -17.28
C VAL A 160 -18.52 6.77 -16.16
N PRO A 161 -19.49 5.84 -16.04
CA PRO A 161 -20.41 5.81 -14.92
C PRO A 161 -19.66 5.67 -13.59
N VAL A 162 -20.00 6.51 -12.61
CA VAL A 162 -19.47 6.44 -11.23
C VAL A 162 -20.65 6.26 -10.28
N VAL A 163 -20.58 5.24 -9.43
CA VAL A 163 -21.62 4.90 -8.46
C VAL A 163 -21.05 5.02 -7.05
N GLU A 164 -21.67 5.84 -6.21
CA GLU A 164 -21.35 5.90 -4.78
C GLU A 164 -21.77 4.61 -4.08
N THR A 165 -20.87 4.06 -3.27
CA THR A 165 -21.12 2.82 -2.54
C THR A 165 -20.56 2.87 -1.12
N VAL A 166 -21.17 2.09 -0.24
CA VAL A 166 -20.63 1.70 1.06
C VAL A 166 -20.78 0.19 1.16
N ALA A 167 -19.78 -0.53 0.64
CA ALA A 167 -19.86 -1.97 0.42
C ALA A 167 -20.18 -2.75 1.71
N VAL A 168 -19.56 -2.38 2.83
CA VAL A 168 -19.80 -3.02 4.14
C VAL A 168 -21.24 -2.87 4.65
N ARG A 169 -21.94 -1.81 4.24
CA ARG A 169 -23.36 -1.57 4.55
C ARG A 169 -24.29 -1.98 3.40
N LYS A 170 -23.74 -2.51 2.31
CA LYS A 170 -24.44 -2.79 1.04
C LYS A 170 -25.18 -1.58 0.45
N ALA A 171 -24.81 -0.35 0.85
CA ALA A 171 -25.49 0.84 0.37
C ALA A 171 -24.96 1.23 -1.03
N GLY A 172 -25.86 1.53 -1.95
CA GLY A 172 -25.53 1.94 -3.33
C GLY A 172 -25.14 0.80 -4.27
N LEU A 173 -24.92 -0.43 -3.75
CA LEU A 173 -24.59 -1.60 -4.57
C LEU A 173 -25.74 -2.02 -5.49
N ASP A 174 -26.97 -1.69 -5.13
CA ASP A 174 -28.19 -1.86 -5.92
C ASP A 174 -28.20 -1.02 -7.22
N ASN A 175 -27.39 0.03 -7.31
CA ASN A 175 -27.24 0.85 -8.51
C ASN A 175 -26.18 0.31 -9.48
N LEU A 176 -25.30 -0.59 -9.03
CA LEU A 176 -24.23 -1.16 -9.87
C LEU A 176 -24.75 -1.92 -11.10
N PRO A 177 -25.84 -2.71 -11.04
CA PRO A 177 -26.36 -3.41 -12.23
C PRO A 177 -26.68 -2.48 -13.40
N ALA A 178 -27.34 -1.34 -13.13
CA ALA A 178 -27.69 -0.36 -14.16
C ALA A 178 -26.43 0.35 -14.69
N ALA A 179 -25.44 0.61 -13.84
CA ALA A 179 -24.19 1.21 -14.26
C ALA A 179 -23.33 0.27 -15.12
N ILE A 180 -23.30 -1.03 -14.80
CA ILE A 180 -22.61 -2.08 -15.59
C ILE A 180 -23.16 -2.14 -17.02
N GLU A 181 -24.49 -2.05 -17.19
CA GLU A 181 -25.11 -1.99 -18.52
C GLU A 181 -24.74 -0.72 -19.31
N GLN A 182 -24.35 0.36 -18.61
CA GLN A 182 -23.89 1.62 -19.19
C GLN A 182 -22.36 1.72 -19.30
N ALA A 183 -21.64 0.63 -19.05
CA ALA A 183 -20.20 0.60 -19.13
C ALA A 183 -19.70 1.05 -20.50
N ARG A 184 -18.74 1.97 -20.51
CA ARG A 184 -18.22 2.59 -21.72
C ARG A 184 -16.75 2.96 -21.56
N GLU A 185 -16.09 3.20 -22.67
CA GLU A 185 -14.73 3.72 -22.67
C GLU A 185 -14.72 5.13 -22.07
N GLY A 186 -13.71 5.39 -21.25
CA GLY A 186 -13.54 6.69 -20.60
C GLY A 186 -12.87 7.72 -21.50
N ASN A 187 -12.82 8.96 -21.01
CA ASN A 187 -12.04 10.01 -21.64
C ASN A 187 -10.56 9.64 -21.55
N GLN A 188 -9.88 9.50 -22.67
CA GLN A 188 -8.43 9.27 -22.70
C GLN A 188 -7.69 10.58 -22.94
N ASP A 189 -6.41 10.64 -22.53
CA ASP A 189 -5.56 11.76 -22.93
C ASP A 189 -5.38 11.72 -24.47
N PRO A 190 -5.67 12.80 -25.22
CA PRO A 190 -5.61 12.78 -26.67
C PRO A 190 -4.22 12.46 -27.25
N ARG A 191 -3.14 12.88 -26.57
CA ARG A 191 -1.77 12.63 -27.03
C ARG A 191 -1.42 11.17 -26.84
N LEU A 192 -1.69 10.63 -25.65
CA LEU A 192 -1.48 9.22 -25.39
C LEU A 192 -2.35 8.34 -26.30
N HIS A 193 -3.63 8.68 -26.47
CA HIS A 193 -4.53 7.96 -27.37
C HIS A 193 -4.00 7.88 -28.80
N HIS A 194 -3.47 8.99 -29.33
CA HIS A 194 -2.88 8.99 -30.67
C HIS A 194 -1.68 8.04 -30.77
N ARG A 195 -0.76 8.10 -29.80
CA ARG A 195 0.41 7.20 -29.72
C ARG A 195 0.00 5.72 -29.60
N LEU A 196 -1.03 5.43 -28.83
CA LEU A 196 -1.57 4.08 -28.70
C LEU A 196 -2.16 3.58 -30.01
N HIS A 197 -2.89 4.45 -30.72
CA HIS A 197 -3.47 4.13 -32.02
C HIS A 197 -2.39 3.83 -33.08
N GLU A 198 -1.28 4.57 -33.05
CA GLU A 198 -0.11 4.27 -33.89
C GLU A 198 0.46 2.88 -33.59
N MET A 199 0.34 2.35 -32.38
CA MET A 199 0.87 1.03 -32.00
C MET A 199 -0.08 -0.14 -32.21
N LEU A 200 -1.32 0.11 -32.64
CA LEU A 200 -2.30 -0.94 -32.89
C LEU A 200 -1.89 -1.87 -34.04
N HIS A 201 -1.14 -1.39 -35.03
CA HIS A 201 -0.65 -2.24 -36.12
C HIS A 201 0.38 -3.29 -35.66
N VAL A 202 1.04 -3.04 -34.53
CA VAL A 202 2.01 -3.96 -33.92
C VAL A 202 1.28 -4.92 -32.99
N THR A 203 0.47 -4.38 -32.08
CA THR A 203 -0.05 -5.15 -30.94
C THR A 203 -1.45 -5.72 -31.16
N GLY A 204 -2.26 -5.13 -32.04
CA GLY A 204 -3.65 -5.51 -32.26
C GLY A 204 -4.61 -5.13 -31.14
N SER A 205 -4.13 -4.63 -30.00
CA SER A 205 -4.97 -4.17 -28.89
C SER A 205 -4.39 -2.96 -28.19
N GLN A 206 -5.26 -2.03 -27.79
CA GLN A 206 -4.82 -0.80 -27.12
C GLN A 206 -4.17 -1.07 -25.75
N GLY A 207 -4.65 -2.08 -25.02
CA GLY A 207 -4.05 -2.47 -23.74
C GLY A 207 -2.61 -2.99 -23.89
N GLU A 208 -2.33 -3.83 -24.89
CA GLU A 208 -0.97 -4.29 -25.15
C GLU A 208 -0.09 -3.16 -25.73
N ALA A 209 -0.65 -2.26 -26.55
CA ALA A 209 0.06 -1.05 -26.99
C ALA A 209 0.52 -0.21 -25.80
N LEU A 210 -0.34 0.00 -24.79
CA LEU A 210 0.01 0.76 -23.60
C LEU A 210 1.15 0.09 -22.83
N LEU A 211 1.05 -1.21 -22.60
CA LEU A 211 2.10 -1.97 -21.89
C LEU A 211 3.43 -1.96 -22.65
N LEU A 212 3.39 -2.05 -23.97
CA LEU A 212 4.57 -1.96 -24.82
C LEU A 212 5.23 -0.57 -24.70
N LEU A 213 4.45 0.51 -24.75
CA LEU A 213 4.94 1.88 -24.54
C LEU A 213 5.52 2.09 -23.13
N GLU A 214 4.92 1.46 -22.12
CA GLU A 214 5.40 1.44 -20.73
C GLU A 214 6.62 0.51 -20.52
N GLY A 215 7.08 -0.18 -21.57
CA GLY A 215 8.30 -0.99 -21.54
C GLY A 215 8.13 -2.40 -20.96
N ASP A 216 6.93 -2.98 -21.04
CA ASP A 216 6.69 -4.35 -20.56
C ASP A 216 7.42 -5.38 -21.44
N GLU A 217 8.44 -6.02 -20.87
CA GLU A 217 9.29 -7.00 -21.55
C GLU A 217 8.51 -8.22 -22.07
N VAL A 218 7.46 -8.63 -21.36
CA VAL A 218 6.66 -9.81 -21.73
C VAL A 218 5.85 -9.52 -22.98
N ILE A 219 5.25 -8.33 -23.05
CA ILE A 219 4.50 -7.90 -24.24
C ILE A 219 5.44 -7.59 -25.41
N ALA A 220 6.59 -6.98 -25.15
CA ALA A 220 7.61 -6.72 -26.17
C ALA A 220 8.10 -8.03 -26.82
N GLN A 221 8.42 -9.04 -26.00
CA GLN A 221 8.82 -10.36 -26.49
C GLN A 221 7.71 -11.05 -27.28
N ARG A 222 6.44 -10.93 -26.85
CA ARG A 222 5.28 -11.51 -27.55
C ARG A 222 5.14 -10.98 -28.98
N HIS A 223 5.42 -9.69 -29.18
CA HIS A 223 5.31 -9.02 -30.48
C HIS A 223 6.64 -8.96 -31.25
N GLY A 224 7.72 -9.52 -30.70
CA GLY A 224 9.03 -9.55 -31.35
C GLY A 224 9.67 -8.18 -31.52
N VAL A 225 9.39 -7.24 -30.60
CA VAL A 225 9.88 -5.87 -30.61
C VAL A 225 10.69 -5.58 -29.34
N GLU A 226 11.52 -4.53 -29.38
CA GLU A 226 12.24 -4.06 -28.19
C GLU A 226 11.30 -3.28 -27.25
N PRO A 227 11.47 -3.38 -25.92
CA PRO A 227 10.72 -2.58 -24.95
C PRO A 227 10.94 -1.09 -25.17
N MET A 228 9.87 -0.30 -25.07
CA MET A 228 9.98 1.15 -25.19
C MET A 228 10.31 1.83 -23.85
N SER A 229 10.79 3.08 -23.92
CA SER A 229 11.23 3.85 -22.75
C SER A 229 10.28 4.99 -22.37
N SER A 230 9.03 4.95 -22.81
CA SER A 230 8.06 6.04 -22.57
C SER A 230 7.33 5.97 -21.22
N ARG A 231 7.72 5.01 -20.38
CA ARG A 231 7.09 4.75 -19.07
C ARG A 231 7.04 5.98 -18.17
N ASP A 232 8.15 6.70 -18.02
CA ASP A 232 8.25 7.83 -17.10
C ASP A 232 7.39 9.00 -17.55
N GLU A 233 7.36 9.26 -18.85
CA GLU A 233 6.52 10.30 -19.46
C GLU A 233 5.03 10.00 -19.21
N ILE A 234 4.60 8.78 -19.56
CA ILE A 234 3.22 8.32 -19.36
C ILE A 234 2.83 8.38 -17.87
N TYR A 235 3.75 7.96 -16.98
CA TYR A 235 3.53 8.02 -15.53
C TYR A 235 3.31 9.46 -15.05
N VAL A 236 4.16 10.40 -15.48
CA VAL A 236 4.07 11.82 -15.09
C VAL A 236 2.79 12.45 -15.62
N GLU A 237 2.45 12.23 -16.90
CA GLU A 237 1.22 12.75 -17.50
C GLU A 237 -0.02 12.22 -16.79
N ARG A 238 -0.07 10.90 -16.52
CA ARG A 238 -1.17 10.29 -15.77
C ARG A 238 -1.27 10.86 -14.36
N ARG A 239 -0.15 11.06 -13.66
CA ARG A 239 -0.15 11.64 -12.31
C ARG A 239 -0.65 13.09 -12.31
N ASN A 240 -0.25 13.89 -13.30
CA ASN A 240 -0.75 15.24 -13.46
C ASN A 240 -2.27 15.25 -13.68
N ARG A 241 -2.76 14.35 -14.55
CA ARG A 241 -4.20 14.20 -14.81
C ARG A 241 -4.98 13.79 -13.56
N VAL A 242 -4.44 12.87 -12.75
CA VAL A 242 -5.03 12.52 -11.44
C VAL A 242 -5.15 13.77 -10.56
N ASN A 243 -4.06 14.52 -10.41
CA ASN A 243 -4.03 15.72 -9.56
C ASN A 243 -5.06 16.77 -10.02
N GLU A 244 -5.21 16.95 -11.33
CA GLU A 244 -6.21 17.85 -11.90
C GLU A 244 -7.65 17.41 -11.59
N ILE A 245 -7.94 16.11 -11.68
CA ILE A 245 -9.26 15.57 -11.34
C ILE A 245 -9.53 15.79 -9.85
N ILE A 246 -8.60 15.38 -8.97
CA ILE A 246 -8.72 15.53 -7.52
C ILE A 246 -8.98 16.99 -7.13
N ALA A 247 -8.23 17.93 -7.72
CA ALA A 247 -8.36 19.35 -7.42
C ALA A 247 -9.73 19.94 -7.77
N ARG A 248 -10.47 19.32 -8.69
CA ARG A 248 -11.82 19.74 -9.08
C ARG A 248 -12.90 19.07 -8.25
N VAL A 249 -12.76 17.76 -8.03
CA VAL A 249 -13.85 16.94 -7.47
C VAL A 249 -13.84 16.88 -5.94
N VAL A 250 -12.68 16.99 -5.30
CA VAL A 250 -12.57 16.84 -3.84
C VAL A 250 -12.62 18.22 -3.18
N THR A 251 -13.59 18.41 -2.29
CA THR A 251 -13.71 19.62 -1.47
C THR A 251 -13.65 19.27 0.01
N ASP A 252 -12.91 20.08 0.78
CA ASP A 252 -12.89 19.98 2.24
C ASP A 252 -14.00 20.88 2.79
N VAL A 253 -15.01 20.25 3.39
CA VAL A 253 -16.18 20.94 3.94
C VAL A 253 -15.83 21.60 5.28
N SER A 254 -14.64 21.32 5.87
CA SER A 254 -14.29 21.76 7.22
C SER A 254 -12.80 22.09 7.43
N ARG A 255 -12.30 23.15 6.77
CA ARG A 255 -11.53 24.25 7.40
C ARG A 255 -10.95 25.21 6.35
N PRO A 256 -10.94 26.53 6.61
CA PRO A 256 -10.08 27.44 5.86
C PRO A 256 -8.60 27.05 6.14
N ARG A 257 -7.82 26.90 5.07
CA ARG A 257 -6.38 26.54 4.99
C ARG A 257 -5.40 27.42 5.83
N ARG A 258 -5.63 27.68 7.12
CA ARG A 258 -4.91 28.75 7.84
C ARG A 258 -3.75 28.35 8.75
N ILE A 259 -3.60 27.10 9.19
CA ILE A 259 -2.58 26.78 10.22
C ILE A 259 -1.44 25.86 9.73
N SER A 260 -1.70 24.71 9.07
CA SER A 260 -0.59 23.83 8.63
C SER A 260 0.15 24.39 7.40
N THR A 261 -0.55 25.05 6.48
CA THR A 261 0.06 25.68 5.29
C THR A 261 0.92 26.90 5.62
N PHE A 262 0.75 27.49 6.80
CA PHE A 262 1.55 28.63 7.24
C PHE A 262 2.94 28.18 7.70
N VAL A 263 3.01 27.17 8.59
CA VAL A 263 4.28 26.60 9.06
C VAL A 263 5.08 25.99 7.90
N GLY A 264 4.39 25.26 7.01
CA GLY A 264 5.02 24.69 5.81
C GLY A 264 5.59 25.75 4.85
N ARG A 265 4.85 26.83 4.56
CA ARG A 265 5.35 27.93 3.72
C ARG A 265 6.47 28.73 4.38
N LEU A 266 6.43 28.87 5.70
CA LEU A 266 7.45 29.56 6.48
C LEU A 266 8.78 28.79 6.45
N ALA A 267 8.73 27.46 6.50
CA ALA A 267 9.91 26.60 6.43
C ALA A 267 10.55 26.53 5.03
N ILE A 268 9.76 26.72 3.96
CA ILE A 268 10.24 26.68 2.56
C ILE A 268 10.93 27.98 2.15
N ASN A 269 10.60 29.11 2.78
CA ASN A 269 11.25 30.39 2.47
C ASN A 269 12.67 30.44 3.03
N THR A 270 13.69 30.57 2.18
CA THR A 270 15.11 30.59 2.58
C THR A 270 15.45 31.60 3.68
N TRP A 271 14.78 32.77 3.69
CA TRP A 271 15.03 33.82 4.67
C TRP A 271 14.40 33.57 6.04
N VAL A 272 13.37 32.73 6.12
CA VAL A 272 12.65 32.42 7.38
C VAL A 272 12.93 31.01 7.87
N GLY A 273 13.16 30.07 6.95
CA GLY A 273 13.52 28.69 7.22
C GLY A 273 14.86 28.56 7.94
N ILE A 274 15.89 29.32 7.55
CA ILE A 274 17.22 29.26 8.21
C ILE A 274 17.14 29.72 9.67
N PRO A 275 16.57 30.90 10.01
CA PRO A 275 16.39 31.29 11.41
C PRO A 275 15.53 30.31 12.21
N LEU A 276 14.42 29.81 11.64
CA LEU A 276 13.55 28.84 12.30
C LEU A 276 14.28 27.52 12.57
N PHE A 277 15.07 27.05 11.61
CA PHE A 277 15.90 25.85 11.76
C PHE A 277 16.93 26.03 12.88
N LEU A 278 17.61 27.18 12.97
CA LEU A 278 18.54 27.48 14.05
C LEU A 278 17.85 27.54 15.43
N VAL A 279 16.64 28.10 15.50
CA VAL A 279 15.84 28.10 16.74
C VAL A 279 15.46 26.69 17.16
N ILE A 280 15.02 25.84 16.23
CA ILE A 280 14.70 24.44 16.52
C ILE A 280 15.96 23.68 16.95
N LEU A 281 17.09 23.89 16.28
CA LEU A 281 18.37 23.28 16.63
C LEU A 281 18.82 23.70 18.05
N TYR A 282 18.64 24.98 18.39
CA TYR A 282 18.95 25.50 19.72
C TYR A 282 18.02 24.94 20.80
N LEU A 283 16.71 24.84 20.54
CA LEU A 283 15.76 24.20 21.44
C LEU A 283 16.09 22.72 21.65
N MET A 284 16.50 22.02 20.59
CA MET A 284 16.94 20.62 20.68
C MET A 284 18.23 20.50 21.49
N TYR A 285 19.19 21.42 21.31
CA TYR A 285 20.41 21.49 22.14
C TYR A 285 20.06 21.71 23.62
N LEU A 286 19.15 22.64 23.92
CA LEU A 286 18.69 22.86 25.29
C LEU A 286 17.98 21.62 25.86
N PHE A 287 17.13 20.96 25.07
CA PHE A 287 16.43 19.74 25.48
C PHE A 287 17.39 18.59 25.77
N VAL A 288 18.34 18.31 24.88
CA VAL A 288 19.32 17.23 25.10
C VAL A 288 20.27 17.59 26.25
N GLY A 289 20.74 18.84 26.29
CA GLY A 289 21.73 19.29 27.25
C GLY A 289 21.20 19.48 28.68
N SER A 290 19.95 19.88 28.85
CA SER A 290 19.35 20.07 30.18
C SER A 290 18.48 18.87 30.57
N PHE A 291 17.45 18.55 29.78
CA PHE A 291 16.46 17.56 30.16
C PHE A 291 17.02 16.13 30.14
N ILE A 292 17.72 15.72 29.06
CA ILE A 292 18.27 14.35 29.02
C ILE A 292 19.47 14.21 29.93
N ALA A 293 20.46 15.09 29.79
CA ALA A 293 21.72 14.94 30.51
C ALA A 293 21.61 15.25 32.02
N GLN A 294 20.70 16.11 32.46
CA GLN A 294 20.51 16.39 33.89
C GLN A 294 19.34 15.61 34.46
N ASP A 295 18.14 15.71 33.90
CA ASP A 295 16.97 15.11 34.57
C ASP A 295 16.92 13.59 34.39
N VAL A 296 17.06 13.09 33.15
CA VAL A 296 16.96 11.65 32.87
C VAL A 296 18.16 10.88 33.41
N VAL A 297 19.38 11.40 33.26
CA VAL A 297 20.59 10.76 33.81
C VAL A 297 20.56 10.80 35.35
N ASN A 298 20.25 11.93 35.99
CA ASN A 298 20.17 11.98 37.45
C ASN A 298 19.07 11.06 38.00
N TYR A 299 17.92 10.98 37.33
CA TYR A 299 16.87 10.04 37.68
C TYR A 299 17.36 8.59 37.58
N THR A 300 18.05 8.24 36.49
CA THR A 300 18.61 6.90 36.29
C THR A 300 19.70 6.57 37.32
N GLU A 301 20.61 7.49 37.61
CA GLU A 301 21.71 7.28 38.54
C GLU A 301 21.21 7.17 40.00
N LYS A 302 20.29 8.04 40.41
CA LYS A 302 19.80 8.08 41.80
C LYS A 302 18.70 7.06 42.09
N GLU A 303 17.72 6.88 41.20
CA GLU A 303 16.61 5.96 41.45
C GLU A 303 16.90 4.54 41.00
N ILE A 304 17.55 4.34 39.87
CA ILE A 304 17.78 3.00 39.30
C ILE A 304 19.12 2.44 39.78
N GLY A 305 20.19 3.24 39.74
CA GLY A 305 21.54 2.85 40.16
C GLY A 305 21.62 2.44 41.63
N ASN A 306 21.24 3.32 42.55
CA ASN A 306 21.38 3.04 43.99
C ASN A 306 20.34 2.04 44.53
N ARG A 307 19.13 2.00 43.97
CA ARG A 307 18.04 1.20 44.55
C ARG A 307 17.92 -0.20 43.95
N ILE A 308 18.12 -0.33 42.64
CA ILE A 308 17.90 -1.60 41.93
C ILE A 308 19.22 -2.30 41.69
N VAL A 309 20.23 -1.59 41.20
CA VAL A 309 21.52 -2.20 40.82
C VAL A 309 22.35 -2.54 42.06
N GLU A 310 22.52 -1.61 43.01
CA GLU A 310 23.27 -1.89 44.25
C GLU A 310 22.63 -3.02 45.07
N PHE A 311 21.30 -3.00 45.23
CA PHE A 311 20.56 -4.04 45.94
C PHE A 311 20.63 -5.41 45.23
N SER A 312 20.50 -5.44 43.90
CA SER A 312 20.55 -6.69 43.14
C SER A 312 21.95 -7.28 43.10
N ILE A 313 23.00 -6.44 42.97
CA ILE A 313 24.39 -6.88 43.02
C ILE A 313 24.74 -7.38 44.43
N LYS A 314 24.41 -6.65 45.50
CA LYS A 314 24.63 -7.11 46.88
C LYS A 314 23.88 -8.41 47.18
N LYS A 315 22.64 -8.56 46.70
CA LYS A 315 21.84 -9.78 46.85
C LYS A 315 22.37 -10.96 46.04
N TRP A 316 22.98 -10.71 44.88
CA TRP A 316 23.58 -11.75 44.04
C TRP A 316 24.95 -12.17 44.57
N VAL A 317 25.80 -11.21 44.94
CA VAL A 317 27.12 -11.46 45.57
C VAL A 317 26.94 -12.18 46.91
N GLY A 318 26.04 -11.74 47.79
CA GLY A 318 25.77 -12.45 49.06
C GLY A 318 25.13 -13.84 48.89
N ARG A 319 24.70 -14.21 47.67
CA ARG A 319 24.20 -15.56 47.38
C ARG A 319 25.31 -16.55 47.02
N TYR A 320 26.49 -16.08 46.61
CA TYR A 320 27.57 -16.92 46.07
C TYR A 320 28.97 -16.62 46.65
N ALA A 321 29.17 -15.46 47.29
CA ALA A 321 30.42 -15.09 47.93
C ALA A 321 30.23 -15.15 49.44
N GLY A 322 31.24 -15.67 50.15
CA GLY A 322 31.19 -15.74 51.60
C GLY A 322 31.32 -14.37 52.26
N PHE A 323 30.57 -14.13 53.32
CA PHE A 323 30.61 -12.89 54.07
C PHE A 323 30.35 -13.14 55.57
N ASP A 324 30.89 -12.26 56.40
CA ASP A 324 30.66 -12.23 57.83
C ASP A 324 29.56 -11.22 58.15
N LEU A 325 28.59 -11.62 58.96
CA LEU A 325 27.49 -10.77 59.38
C LEU A 325 27.48 -10.63 60.90
N ASP A 326 27.70 -9.41 61.37
CA ASP A 326 27.68 -9.06 62.78
C ASP A 326 26.28 -8.60 63.15
N VAL A 327 25.56 -9.43 63.93
CA VAL A 327 24.22 -9.11 64.43
C VAL A 327 24.33 -8.59 65.85
N GLN A 328 24.01 -7.32 66.03
CA GLN A 328 23.91 -6.70 67.35
C GLN A 328 22.47 -6.82 67.86
N VAL A 329 22.30 -7.55 68.96
CA VAL A 329 21.03 -7.68 69.69
C VAL A 329 20.94 -6.53 70.68
N GLN A 330 19.94 -5.67 70.51
CA GLN A 330 19.69 -4.50 71.34
C GLN A 330 18.53 -4.75 72.31
N ASN A 331 18.54 -4.11 73.49
CA ASN A 331 17.39 -4.09 74.40
C ASN A 331 16.30 -3.13 73.89
N GLU A 332 15.15 -3.09 74.58
CA GLU A 332 14.06 -2.17 74.25
C GLU A 332 14.43 -0.67 74.37
N GLU A 333 15.59 -0.36 74.97
CA GLU A 333 16.14 0.99 75.13
C GLU A 333 17.22 1.34 74.08
N GLY A 334 17.57 0.40 73.18
CA GLY A 334 18.51 0.60 72.06
C GLY A 334 19.98 0.33 72.38
N ASP A 335 20.31 -0.09 73.60
CA ASP A 335 21.67 -0.46 74.00
C ASP A 335 22.01 -1.88 73.53
N VAL A 336 23.21 -2.04 72.96
CA VAL A 336 23.71 -3.31 72.42
C VAL A 336 24.06 -4.26 73.58
N ILE A 337 23.29 -5.33 73.73
CA ILE A 337 23.46 -6.32 74.81
C ILE A 337 24.42 -7.44 74.37
N GLU A 338 24.36 -7.84 73.10
CA GLU A 338 25.12 -8.98 72.60
C GLU A 338 25.42 -8.80 71.10
N THR A 339 26.68 -8.98 70.69
CA THR A 339 27.06 -9.01 69.28
C THR A 339 27.39 -10.45 68.89
N ARG A 340 26.63 -11.03 67.96
CA ARG A 340 26.90 -12.37 67.41
C ARG A 340 27.43 -12.27 66.00
N GLN A 341 28.58 -12.89 65.77
CA GLN A 341 29.20 -13.02 64.47
C GLN A 341 28.72 -14.29 63.78
N TYR A 342 28.20 -14.17 62.56
CA TYR A 342 27.81 -15.29 61.73
C TYR A 342 28.60 -15.27 60.42
N THR A 343 29.48 -16.26 60.24
CA THR A 343 30.29 -16.44 59.04
C THR A 343 29.60 -17.39 58.07
N PHE A 344 29.31 -16.91 56.86
CA PHE A 344 28.73 -17.72 55.79
C PHE A 344 29.80 -17.95 54.72
N ALA A 345 30.54 -19.05 54.79
CA ALA A 345 31.70 -19.30 53.91
C ALA A 345 31.35 -19.49 52.42
N GLU A 346 30.16 -20.02 52.12
CA GLU A 346 29.68 -20.28 50.74
C GLU A 346 28.49 -19.40 50.31
N GLY A 347 28.17 -18.36 51.09
CA GLY A 347 27.00 -17.48 50.88
C GLY A 347 25.70 -18.03 51.50
N ILE A 348 24.57 -17.31 51.35
CA ILE A 348 23.30 -17.59 52.07
C ILE A 348 22.59 -18.90 51.62
N ARG A 349 23.12 -19.61 50.61
CA ARG A 349 22.47 -20.81 50.03
C ARG A 349 23.26 -22.11 50.21
N GLY A 350 24.31 -22.11 51.05
CA GLY A 350 25.00 -23.31 51.52
C GLY A 350 24.36 -23.86 52.77
#